data_AF-R5ZSE9-F1
#
_entry.id   AF-R5ZSE9-F1
#
_cell.length_a   1.000
_cell.length_b   1.000
_cell.length_c   1.000
_cell.angle_alpha   90.00
_cell.angle_beta   90.00
_cell.angle_gamma   90.00
#
_symmetry.space_group_name_H-M   'P 1'
#
loop_
_entity.id
_entity.type
_entity.pdbx_description
1 polymer ?
#
loop_
_entity_poly.entity_id
_entity_poly.type
_entity_poly.pdbx_seq_one_letter_code
_entity_poly.pdbx_strand_id
1 'polypeptide(L)'
;MYSKNKLSIVNGLCAGVLVWIILLISDYIDETVLDKGFFIGLIIYMIVPVILVCCYIYNYIAYKPDRKKLLAWFGGYSAAFLVSGVIVFILVNNGLLIKQKYRGDGIYLNGMEYMFYGVPAIVVFGMLCIVFHLIYFKIKKHRNSGL
;
A
#
# COMPACT_ATOMS: atom_id res chain seq x y z
N MET A 1 12.34 -13.33 -21.96
CA MET A 1 12.33 -12.08 -21.16
C MET A 1 10.91 -11.59 -20.82
N TYR A 2 9.93 -11.73 -21.74
CA TYR A 2 8.55 -11.23 -21.56
C TYR A 2 7.77 -11.89 -20.41
N SER A 3 7.86 -13.21 -20.22
CA SER A 3 7.06 -13.91 -19.19
C SER A 3 7.46 -13.58 -17.74
N LYS A 4 8.76 -13.33 -17.48
CA LYS A 4 9.26 -13.00 -16.13
C LYS A 4 8.83 -11.60 -15.67
N ASN A 5 8.66 -10.65 -16.61
CA ASN A 5 8.13 -9.33 -16.29
C ASN A 5 6.62 -9.37 -16.08
N LYS A 6 5.89 -10.18 -16.85
CA LYS A 6 4.45 -10.40 -16.66
C LYS A 6 4.14 -10.91 -15.26
N LEU A 7 4.90 -11.88 -14.75
CA LEU A 7 4.73 -12.38 -13.39
C LEU A 7 4.98 -11.29 -12.33
N SER A 8 5.99 -10.45 -12.53
CA SER A 8 6.30 -9.33 -11.63
C SER A 8 5.15 -8.32 -11.56
N ILE A 9 4.53 -8.00 -12.71
CA ILE A 9 3.35 -7.13 -12.78
C ILE A 9 2.18 -7.76 -12.03
N VAL A 10 1.89 -9.05 -12.27
CA VAL A 10 0.79 -9.77 -11.59
C VAL A 10 1.00 -9.76 -10.07
N ASN A 11 2.22 -10.03 -9.60
CA ASN A 11 2.52 -9.97 -8.16
C ASN A 11 2.32 -8.57 -7.59
N GLY A 12 2.67 -7.52 -8.35
CA GLY A 12 2.40 -6.13 -7.98
C GLY A 12 0.89 -5.88 -7.87
N LEU A 13 0.13 -6.28 -8.90
CA LEU A 13 -1.33 -6.15 -8.91
C LEU A 13 -1.97 -6.83 -7.70
N CYS A 14 -1.57 -8.08 -7.41
CA CYS A 14 -2.07 -8.83 -6.27
C CYS A 14 -1.75 -8.14 -4.94
N ALA A 15 -0.54 -7.59 -4.78
CA ALA A 15 -0.17 -6.84 -3.59
C ALA A 15 -1.05 -5.58 -3.41
N GLY A 16 -1.31 -4.84 -4.49
CA GLY A 16 -2.17 -3.65 -4.46
C GLY A 16 -3.60 -3.98 -4.01
N VAL A 17 -4.20 -5.03 -4.57
CA VAL A 17 -5.54 -5.51 -4.19
C VAL A 17 -5.56 -6.02 -2.75
N LEU A 18 -4.53 -6.76 -2.33
CA LEU A 18 -4.46 -7.31 -0.97
C LEU A 18 -4.43 -6.21 0.10
N VAL A 19 -3.71 -5.12 -0.14
CA VAL A 19 -3.71 -3.99 0.79
C VAL A 19 -5.11 -3.40 0.95
N TRP A 20 -5.85 -3.22 -0.16
CA TRP A 20 -7.22 -2.73 -0.09
C TRP A 20 -8.13 -3.65 0.69
N ILE A 21 -8.01 -4.98 0.52
CA ILE A 21 -8.79 -5.95 1.30
C ILE A 21 -8.53 -5.76 2.79
N ILE A 22 -7.26 -5.63 3.20
CA ILE A 22 -6.89 -5.43 4.61
C ILE A 22 -7.46 -4.12 5.16
N LEU A 23 -7.37 -3.02 4.40
CA LEU A 23 -7.93 -1.72 4.80
C LEU A 23 -9.46 -1.76 4.92
N LEU A 24 -10.14 -2.37 3.95
CA LEU A 24 -11.60 -2.50 3.96
C LEU A 24 -12.11 -3.35 5.12
N ILE A 25 -11.42 -4.45 5.45
CA ILE A 25 -11.78 -5.28 6.61
C ILE A 25 -11.62 -4.47 7.90
N SER A 26 -10.54 -3.69 8.00
CA SER A 26 -10.25 -2.85 9.18
C SER A 26 -11.32 -1.78 9.37
N ASP A 27 -11.72 -1.15 8.27
CA ASP A 27 -12.77 -0.13 8.25
C ASP A 27 -14.15 -0.71 8.57
N TYR A 28 -14.46 -1.90 8.04
CA TYR A 28 -15.68 -2.62 8.37
C TYR A 28 -15.77 -2.93 9.88
N ILE A 29 -14.64 -3.31 10.51
CA ILE A 29 -14.58 -3.54 11.96
C ILE A 29 -14.83 -2.23 12.73
N ASP A 30 -14.21 -1.13 12.30
CA ASP A 30 -14.44 0.19 12.88
C ASP A 30 -15.93 0.56 12.85
N GLU A 31 -16.60 0.37 11.71
CA GLU A 31 -18.01 0.75 11.53
C GLU A 31 -19.02 -0.18 12.23
N THR A 32 -18.74 -1.49 12.26
CA THR A 32 -19.72 -2.49 12.74
C THR A 32 -19.51 -2.94 14.17
N VAL A 33 -18.25 -3.03 14.62
CA VAL A 33 -17.91 -3.58 15.94
C VAL A 33 -17.57 -2.47 16.93
N LEU A 34 -16.75 -1.52 16.51
CA LEU A 34 -16.23 -0.49 17.41
C LEU A 34 -17.07 0.79 17.42
N ASP A 35 -17.97 0.92 16.44
CA ASP A 35 -18.76 2.12 16.18
C ASP A 35 -17.91 3.41 16.16
N LYS A 36 -16.75 3.33 15.51
CA LYS A 36 -15.82 4.44 15.28
C LYS A 36 -15.70 4.70 13.79
N GLY A 37 -15.46 5.95 13.41
CA GLY A 37 -15.28 6.29 11.98
C GLY A 37 -13.89 5.96 11.42
N PHE A 38 -12.84 5.95 12.25
CA PHE A 38 -11.46 5.83 11.76
C PHE A 38 -10.48 5.53 12.92
N PHE A 39 -10.40 4.28 13.38
CA PHE A 39 -9.51 3.88 14.49
C PHE A 39 -8.58 2.73 14.11
N ILE A 40 -9.09 1.52 13.95
CA ILE A 40 -8.31 0.37 13.48
C ILE A 40 -7.87 0.60 12.04
N GLY A 41 -8.72 1.17 11.20
CA GLY A 41 -8.38 1.55 9.83
C GLY A 41 -7.16 2.46 9.75
N LEU A 42 -7.06 3.46 10.63
CA LEU A 42 -5.88 4.33 10.74
C LEU A 42 -4.62 3.58 11.17
N ILE A 43 -4.73 2.76 12.22
CA ILE A 43 -3.58 1.99 12.74
C ILE A 43 -3.03 1.08 11.64
N ILE A 44 -3.91 0.37 10.95
CA ILE A 44 -3.55 -0.54 9.87
C ILE A 44 -2.97 0.22 8.69
N TYR A 45 -3.56 1.35 8.32
CA TYR A 45 -3.02 2.24 7.30
C TYR A 45 -1.57 2.68 7.59
N MET A 46 -1.23 2.96 8.85
CA MET A 46 0.13 3.34 9.23
C MET A 46 1.11 2.14 9.21
N ILE A 47 0.63 0.94 9.57
CA ILE A 47 1.46 -0.27 9.68
C ILE A 47 1.75 -0.89 8.32
N VAL A 48 0.78 -0.90 7.39
CA VAL A 48 0.91 -1.61 6.12
C VAL A 48 2.12 -1.15 5.27
N PRO A 49 2.40 0.16 5.08
CA PRO A 49 3.58 0.60 4.37
C PRO A 49 4.90 0.09 4.97
N VAL A 50 4.95 -0.05 6.30
CA VAL A 50 6.11 -0.58 7.02
C VAL A 50 6.30 -2.07 6.74
N ILE A 51 5.22 -2.86 6.79
CA ILE A 51 5.26 -4.29 6.44
C ILE A 51 5.67 -4.46 4.98
N LEU A 52 5.08 -3.69 4.07
CA LEU A 52 5.40 -3.74 2.65
C LEU A 52 6.86 -3.43 2.38
N VAL A 53 7.43 -2.41 3.02
CA VAL A 53 8.86 -2.11 2.84
C VAL A 53 9.74 -3.23 3.40
N CYS A 54 9.39 -3.84 4.53
CA CYS A 54 10.12 -4.99 5.06
C CYS A 54 10.10 -6.18 4.08
N CYS A 55 8.92 -6.53 3.56
CA CYS A 55 8.77 -7.57 2.55
C CYS A 55 9.56 -7.25 1.28
N TYR A 56 9.53 -5.99 0.85
CA TYR A 56 10.26 -5.49 -0.29
C TYR A 56 11.79 -5.61 -0.10
N ILE A 57 12.31 -5.19 1.05
CA ILE A 57 13.73 -5.27 1.40
C ILE A 57 14.19 -6.72 1.41
N TYR A 58 13.44 -7.61 2.08
CA TYR A 58 13.73 -9.04 2.13
C TYR A 58 13.82 -9.63 0.72
N ASN A 59 12.80 -9.39 -0.12
CA ASN A 59 12.77 -9.88 -1.50
C ASN A 59 13.93 -9.31 -2.33
N TYR A 60 14.26 -8.03 -2.14
CA TYR A 60 15.37 -7.39 -2.85
C TYR A 60 16.72 -8.03 -2.50
N ILE A 61 16.97 -8.30 -1.22
CA ILE A 61 18.22 -8.90 -0.76
C ILE A 61 18.33 -10.37 -1.17
N ALA A 62 17.25 -11.15 -0.99
CA ALA A 62 17.22 -12.58 -1.25
C ALA A 62 17.32 -12.92 -2.75
N TYR A 63 16.52 -12.22 -3.58
CA TYR A 63 16.37 -12.57 -4.99
C TYR A 63 17.10 -11.64 -5.95
N LYS A 64 17.61 -10.50 -5.47
CA LYS A 64 18.34 -9.49 -6.26
C LYS A 64 17.67 -9.20 -7.61
N PRO A 65 16.38 -8.79 -7.61
CA PRO A 65 15.64 -8.57 -8.84
C PRO A 65 16.30 -7.48 -9.68
N ASP A 66 16.27 -7.65 -11.00
CA ASP A 66 16.72 -6.63 -11.93
C ASP A 66 15.78 -5.42 -11.91
N ARG A 67 16.31 -4.25 -12.30
CA ARG A 67 15.56 -2.98 -12.26
C ARG A 67 14.25 -3.04 -13.05
N LYS A 68 14.19 -3.80 -14.16
CA LYS A 68 12.97 -3.89 -14.97
C LYS A 68 11.86 -4.64 -14.23
N LYS A 69 12.19 -5.75 -13.55
CA LYS A 69 11.21 -6.45 -12.69
C LYS A 69 10.74 -5.59 -11.54
N LEU A 70 11.65 -4.84 -10.92
CA LEU A 70 11.32 -3.94 -9.83
C LEU A 70 10.31 -2.87 -10.28
N LEU A 71 10.62 -2.18 -11.38
CA LEU A 71 9.73 -1.18 -11.98
C LEU A 71 8.40 -1.79 -12.42
N ALA A 72 8.42 -3.01 -12.97
CA ALA A 72 7.21 -3.72 -13.37
C ALA A 72 6.31 -4.09 -12.17
N TRP A 73 6.92 -4.49 -11.04
CA TRP A 73 6.19 -4.77 -9.80
C TRP A 73 5.58 -3.49 -9.22
N PHE A 74 6.36 -2.41 -9.12
CA PHE A 74 5.84 -1.11 -8.69
C PHE A 74 4.73 -0.59 -9.59
N GLY A 75 4.90 -0.72 -10.92
CA GLY A 75 3.88 -0.35 -11.89
C GLY A 75 2.58 -1.12 -11.67
N GLY A 76 2.67 -2.44 -11.49
CA GLY A 76 1.51 -3.29 -11.16
C GLY A 76 0.86 -2.91 -9.84
N TYR A 77 1.65 -2.73 -8.77
CA TYR A 77 1.16 -2.32 -7.46
C TYR A 77 0.43 -0.99 -7.51
N SER A 78 1.07 0.06 -8.04
CA SER A 78 0.48 1.40 -8.12
C SER A 78 -0.77 1.42 -9.00
N ALA A 79 -0.78 0.68 -10.12
CA ALA A 79 -1.94 0.61 -11.00
C ALA A 79 -3.13 -0.07 -10.30
N ALA A 80 -2.93 -1.26 -9.73
CA ALA A 80 -4.00 -1.95 -9.00
C ALA A 80 -4.50 -1.09 -7.85
N PHE A 81 -3.59 -0.54 -7.05
CA PHE A 81 -3.94 0.20 -5.85
C PHE A 81 -4.69 1.50 -6.15
N LEU A 82 -4.29 2.27 -7.18
CA LEU A 82 -5.03 3.48 -7.56
C LEU A 82 -6.40 3.15 -8.15
N VAL A 83 -6.47 2.18 -9.08
CA VAL A 83 -7.74 1.80 -9.72
C VAL A 83 -8.72 1.25 -8.71
N SER A 84 -8.28 0.33 -7.84
CA SER A 84 -9.13 -0.22 -6.79
C SER A 84 -9.52 0.83 -5.75
N GLY A 85 -8.65 1.79 -5.42
CA GLY A 85 -8.99 2.90 -4.54
C GLY A 85 -10.12 3.78 -5.07
N VAL A 86 -10.10 4.12 -6.37
CA VAL A 86 -11.20 4.85 -7.01
C VAL A 86 -12.49 4.03 -6.99
N ILE A 87 -12.42 2.73 -7.29
CA ILE A 87 -13.59 1.84 -7.25
C ILE A 87 -14.16 1.76 -5.83
N VAL A 88 -13.32 1.55 -4.82
CA VAL A 88 -13.72 1.51 -3.40
C VAL A 88 -14.41 2.80 -3.01
N PHE A 89 -13.81 3.95 -3.34
CA PHE A 89 -14.38 5.25 -3.04
C PHE A 89 -15.78 5.42 -3.65
N ILE A 90 -15.96 5.06 -4.93
CA ILE A 90 -17.27 5.14 -5.61
C ILE A 90 -18.28 4.20 -4.93
N LEU A 91 -17.90 2.97 -4.63
CA LEU A 91 -18.80 1.97 -4.07
C LEU A 91 -19.22 2.32 -2.63
N VAL A 92 -18.32 2.84 -1.80
CA VAL A 92 -18.66 3.23 -0.43
C VAL A 92 -19.55 4.47 -0.42
N ASN A 93 -19.27 5.47 -1.26
CA ASN A 93 -20.13 6.67 -1.36
C ASN A 93 -21.54 6.36 -1.88
N ASN A 94 -21.69 5.30 -2.68
CA ASN A 94 -23.00 4.82 -3.12
C ASN A 94 -23.66 3.85 -2.12
N GLY A 95 -23.03 3.59 -0.97
CA GLY A 95 -23.56 2.70 0.07
C GLY A 95 -23.56 1.21 -0.31
N LEU A 96 -22.75 0.81 -1.29
CA LEU A 96 -22.71 -0.55 -1.85
C LEU A 96 -21.65 -1.47 -1.22
N LEU A 97 -20.65 -0.90 -0.51
CA LEU A 97 -19.59 -1.67 0.16
C LEU A 97 -19.72 -1.63 1.69
N ILE A 98 -19.51 -0.45 2.28
CA ILE A 98 -19.55 -0.22 3.73
C ILE A 98 -20.52 0.93 3.97
N LYS A 99 -21.50 0.74 4.86
CA LYS A 99 -22.43 1.81 5.23
C LYS A 99 -21.77 2.70 6.28
N GLN A 100 -21.45 3.91 5.86
CA GLN A 100 -20.86 4.94 6.69
C GLN A 100 -21.90 5.51 7.66
N LYS A 101 -21.64 5.48 8.97
CA LYS A 101 -22.51 6.08 9.97
C LYS A 101 -22.08 7.52 10.28
N TYR A 102 -23.04 8.44 10.28
CA TYR A 102 -22.80 9.79 10.78
C TYR A 102 -22.64 9.76 12.31
N ARG A 103 -21.54 10.31 12.80
CA ARG A 103 -21.26 10.45 14.24
C ARG A 103 -20.95 11.93 14.50
N GLY A 104 -21.72 12.57 15.37
CA GLY A 104 -21.63 14.00 15.66
C GLY A 104 -20.35 14.41 16.41
N ASP A 105 -19.57 13.43 16.87
CA ASP A 105 -18.52 13.62 17.86
C ASP A 105 -17.16 13.25 17.23
N GLY A 106 -16.74 13.99 16.20
CA GLY A 106 -15.44 13.78 15.55
C GLY A 106 -15.35 14.26 14.10
N ILE A 107 -14.25 13.89 13.43
CA ILE A 107 -14.08 14.17 11.99
C ILE A 107 -14.91 13.14 11.21
N TYR A 108 -16.04 13.59 10.67
CA TYR A 108 -16.83 12.81 9.73
C TYR A 108 -16.24 12.97 8.32
N LEU A 109 -15.53 11.94 7.85
CA LEU A 109 -14.90 11.95 6.53
C LEU A 109 -15.84 11.45 5.42
N ASN A 110 -16.99 10.84 5.73
CA ASN A 110 -17.98 10.36 4.75
C ASN A 110 -17.34 9.52 3.62
N GLY A 111 -16.46 8.57 3.95
CA GLY A 111 -15.72 7.82 2.94
C GLY A 111 -14.63 8.60 2.19
N MET A 112 -14.36 9.87 2.52
CA MET A 112 -13.13 10.53 2.07
C MET A 112 -11.88 9.87 2.65
N GLU A 113 -11.99 9.11 3.75
CA GLU A 113 -10.85 8.35 4.29
C GLU A 113 -10.21 7.45 3.24
N TYR A 114 -10.95 6.89 2.28
CA TYR A 114 -10.37 6.03 1.25
C TYR A 114 -9.48 6.80 0.26
N MET A 115 -9.70 8.10 0.05
CA MET A 115 -8.76 8.93 -0.70
C MET A 115 -7.45 9.17 0.09
N PHE A 116 -7.56 9.36 1.40
CA PHE A 116 -6.43 9.50 2.32
C PHE A 116 -5.71 8.19 2.61
N TYR A 117 -6.39 7.05 2.52
CA TYR A 117 -5.76 5.73 2.53
C TYR A 117 -5.04 5.45 1.21
N GLY A 118 -5.57 5.96 0.11
CA GLY A 118 -5.04 5.75 -1.22
C GLY A 118 -3.68 6.42 -1.44
N VAL A 119 -3.73 7.72 -1.75
CA VAL A 119 -2.58 8.43 -2.30
C VAL A 119 -1.37 8.46 -1.36
N PRO A 120 -1.51 8.79 -0.07
CA PRO A 120 -0.36 8.88 0.81
C PRO A 120 0.24 7.52 1.17
N ALA A 121 -0.50 6.40 1.16
CA ALA A 121 0.10 5.07 1.37
C ALA A 121 1.12 4.72 0.28
N ILE A 122 0.76 4.94 -1.00
CA ILE A 122 1.69 4.73 -2.13
C ILE A 122 2.91 5.65 -1.98
N VAL A 123 2.68 6.92 -1.66
CA VAL A 123 3.76 7.91 -1.53
C VAL A 123 4.71 7.53 -0.41
N VAL A 124 4.20 7.21 0.79
CA VAL A 124 5.01 6.80 1.94
C VAL A 124 5.80 5.53 1.62
N PHE A 125 5.14 4.50 1.06
CA PHE A 125 5.82 3.27 0.67
C PHE A 125 6.92 3.52 -0.37
N GLY A 126 6.63 4.32 -1.41
CA GLY A 126 7.61 4.71 -2.42
C GLY A 126 8.82 5.45 -1.83
N MET A 127 8.57 6.39 -0.91
CA MET A 127 9.63 7.12 -0.20
C MET A 127 10.50 6.19 0.65
N LEU A 128 9.90 5.26 1.39
CA LEU A 128 10.63 4.27 2.18
C LEU A 128 11.52 3.39 1.28
N CYS A 129 11.02 2.98 0.11
CA CYS A 129 11.80 2.22 -0.86
C CYS A 129 12.96 3.03 -1.46
N ILE A 130 12.78 4.33 -1.71
CA ILE A 130 13.86 5.23 -2.16
C ILE A 130 14.95 5.34 -1.09
N VAL A 131 14.55 5.60 0.17
CA VAL A 131 15.46 5.69 1.32
C VAL A 131 16.26 4.40 1.46
N PHE A 132 15.60 3.23 1.37
CA PHE A 132 16.27 1.94 1.36
C PHE A 132 17.35 1.86 0.27
N HIS A 133 17.03 2.21 -0.97
CA HIS A 133 18.02 2.15 -2.07
C HIS A 133 19.20 3.09 -1.83
N LEU A 134 18.97 4.31 -1.36
CA LEU A 134 20.03 5.26 -1.04
C LEU A 134 20.99 4.69 0.02
N ILE A 135 20.45 4.13 1.11
CA ILE A 135 21.23 3.49 2.18
C ILE A 135 21.98 2.27 1.62
N TYR A 136 21.28 1.39 0.90
CA TYR A 136 21.86 0.17 0.34
C TYR A 136 23.03 0.47 -0.60
N PHE A 137 22.89 1.44 -1.51
CA PHE A 137 23.96 1.82 -2.42
C PHE A 137 25.13 2.49 -1.70
N LYS A 138 24.88 3.31 -0.66
CA LYS A 138 25.93 3.93 0.14
C LYS A 138 26.76 2.88 0.88
N ILE A 139 26.10 1.92 1.54
CA ILE A 139 26.77 0.80 2.24
C ILE A 139 27.56 -0.06 1.24
N LYS A 140 26.95 -0.41 0.11
CA LYS A 140 27.61 -1.21 -0.93
C LYS A 140 28.83 -0.50 -1.51
N LYS A 141 28.75 0.82 -1.74
CA LYS A 141 29.87 1.64 -2.19
C LYS A 141 31.00 1.59 -1.17
N HIS A 142 30.71 1.84 0.11
CA HIS A 142 31.70 1.82 1.19
C HIS A 142 32.44 0.48 1.27
N ARG A 143 31.68 -0.63 1.26
CA ARG A 143 32.24 -1.98 1.31
C ARG A 143 33.14 -2.29 0.11
N ASN A 144 32.80 -1.78 -1.07
CA ASN A 144 33.58 -2.01 -2.28
C ASN A 144 34.82 -1.09 -2.38
N SER A 145 34.83 0.06 -1.69
CA SER A 145 35.97 0.99 -1.67
C SER A 145 37.08 0.60 -0.68
N GLY A 146 36.92 -0.48 0.09
CA GLY A 146 37.99 -1.01 0.95
C GLY A 146 38.39 -0.12 2.14
N LEU A 147 37.55 0.86 2.48
CA LEU A 147 37.59 1.58 3.76
C LEU A 147 36.73 0.83 4.79
#